data_AF-A0A0S8EZB4-F1
#
_entry.id   AF-A0A0S8EZB4-F1
#
_cell.length_a   1.000
_cell.length_b   1.000
_cell.length_c   1.000
_cell.angle_alpha   90.00
_cell.angle_beta   90.00
_cell.angle_gamma   90.00
#
_symmetry.space_group_name_H-M   'P 1'
#
loop_
_entity.id
_entity.type
_entity.pdbx_description
1 polymer ?
#
loop_
_entity_poly.entity_id
_entity_poly.type
_entity_poly.pdbx_seq_one_letter_code
_entity_poly.pdbx_strand_id
1 'polypeptide(L)'
;MKLTDFGIATVRSRAPTTEDGQVRGKLGYMSPEQVLGKDLSGKSDVFTLSTVLAEMLIGEPLFQGESELNVLLQIRDADLRVLARCERRIPQDIRAVVLRGLQRDPRERPTAGAFAEACAEVMRRRGMGHGPDRLGRLLAQLNLVDGEASEAHVPDADLGSLVDSDLMHHAGIGQELIGPQAVTSPTIYRVQLTDGSVMGPMSYPRLIQLLTTGVIDSRSTKISKADGTYLDPSRLPELTRFVTSPGLQWKLEELAQAEKQGQLRAATLLPVFYDIISKRQTGVLHLWQRNRRKKIYFVDGKPEFVASTDKSELLGEHLVATGQCLRMEVEMALALLPKYGGRLGDALVGLGILRPVELFRAIGDQVRGRLMEAFRWRHGEWAFVRGARSHEETFPMGQDPYELLRDAAREAHLEEIESVLEPLRERVVERCDDGPPLTAFRLDASWVDALEAVSGDMTLGGLFARESAAGSDLEPAYRALYLGLACGLVRTKVSPSEIPFRESFSA
;
A
#
# COMPACT_ATOMS: atom_id res chain seq x y z
N MET A 1 26.41 14.24 22.36
CA MET A 1 26.30 12.90 21.77
C MET A 1 27.07 12.86 20.47
N LYS A 2 27.67 11.71 20.16
CA LYS A 2 28.22 11.39 18.84
C LYS A 2 27.40 10.22 18.29
N LEU A 3 27.17 10.19 16.99
CA LEU A 3 26.52 9.05 16.34
C LEU A 3 27.54 7.91 16.20
N THR A 4 27.12 6.70 16.55
CA THR A 4 27.87 5.44 16.36
C THR A 4 27.06 4.51 15.45
N ASP A 5 27.67 3.44 14.92
CA ASP A 5 27.02 2.41 14.10
C ASP A 5 26.58 2.79 12.67
N PHE A 6 27.50 3.33 11.88
CA PHE A 6 27.31 3.50 10.42
C PHE A 6 27.23 2.17 9.63
N GLY A 7 27.45 1.01 10.27
CA GLY A 7 27.49 -0.32 9.63
C GLY A 7 26.14 -0.82 9.05
N ILE A 8 25.04 -0.14 9.36
CA ILE A 8 23.69 -0.42 8.81
C ILE A 8 23.35 0.54 7.65
N ALA A 9 24.20 1.54 7.39
CA ALA A 9 23.88 2.65 6.50
C ALA A 9 23.80 2.30 5.00
N THR A 10 24.35 1.16 4.54
CA THR A 10 24.26 0.78 3.11
C THR A 10 24.45 -0.71 2.85
N VAL A 11 24.22 -1.58 3.85
CA VAL A 11 24.32 -3.03 3.63
C VAL A 11 22.93 -3.63 3.71
N ARG A 12 22.50 -4.28 2.62
CA ARG A 12 21.37 -5.21 2.59
C ARG A 12 21.71 -6.45 3.43
N SER A 13 21.96 -6.29 4.72
CA SER A 13 22.24 -7.41 5.62
C SER A 13 20.91 -7.99 6.09
N ARG A 14 20.74 -9.29 5.86
CA ARG A 14 19.75 -10.12 6.56
C ARG A 14 20.01 -9.97 8.05
N ALA A 15 19.18 -9.21 8.75
CA ALA A 15 19.20 -9.22 10.21
C ALA A 15 18.74 -10.62 10.67
N PRO A 16 19.50 -11.29 11.56
CA PRO A 16 19.07 -12.55 12.13
C PRO A 16 17.81 -12.33 12.99
N THR A 17 16.82 -13.18 12.78
CA THR A 17 15.65 -13.32 13.65
C THR A 17 16.17 -13.74 15.03
N THR A 18 15.92 -12.93 16.05
CA THR A 18 16.25 -13.25 17.45
C THR A 18 14.96 -13.31 18.25
N GLU A 19 14.89 -14.29 19.16
CA GLU A 19 13.69 -14.72 19.90
C GLU A 19 13.14 -13.67 20.90
N ASP A 20 13.84 -12.54 21.12
CA ASP A 20 13.58 -11.63 22.24
C ASP A 20 13.00 -10.25 21.86
N GLY A 21 12.15 -10.15 20.84
CA GLY A 21 11.33 -8.95 20.60
C GLY A 21 12.08 -7.65 20.25
N GLN A 22 13.42 -7.66 20.17
CA GLN A 22 14.25 -6.49 19.85
C GLN A 22 14.04 -5.97 18.42
N VAL A 23 13.57 -6.79 17.48
CA VAL A 23 13.28 -6.39 16.09
C VAL A 23 12.11 -5.39 16.03
N ARG A 24 11.13 -5.54 16.92
CA ARG A 24 9.95 -4.67 17.00
C ARG A 24 10.33 -3.21 17.27
N GLY A 25 11.42 -2.98 18.01
CA GLY A 25 11.95 -1.65 18.30
C GLY A 25 12.58 -0.95 17.10
N LYS A 26 13.25 -1.68 16.19
CA LYS A 26 13.95 -1.04 15.04
C LYS A 26 13.00 -0.55 13.95
N LEU A 27 11.86 -1.20 13.75
CA LEU A 27 10.91 -0.80 12.71
C LEU A 27 10.34 0.60 12.94
N GLY A 28 10.07 0.96 14.21
CA GLY A 28 9.53 2.27 14.62
C GLY A 28 10.34 3.49 14.14
N TYR A 29 11.61 3.29 13.80
CA TYR A 29 12.52 4.36 13.36
C TYR A 29 12.64 4.49 11.84
N MET A 30 11.97 3.63 11.06
CA MET A 30 11.96 3.74 9.60
C MET A 30 11.20 4.99 9.15
N SER A 31 11.59 5.55 8.00
CA SER A 31 10.84 6.58 7.30
C SER A 31 9.73 6.00 6.39
N PRO A 32 8.69 6.77 6.05
CA PRO A 32 7.62 6.33 5.16
C PRO A 32 8.14 5.78 3.81
N GLU A 33 9.14 6.43 3.23
CA GLU A 33 9.76 6.01 1.98
C GLU A 33 10.59 4.71 2.13
N GLN A 34 11.22 4.47 3.28
CA GLN A 34 11.86 3.17 3.57
C GLN A 34 10.84 2.05 3.63
N VAL A 35 9.72 2.27 4.32
CA VAL A 35 8.63 1.28 4.38
C VAL A 35 8.09 0.98 2.98
N LEU A 36 7.86 2.02 2.17
CA LEU A 36 7.37 1.92 0.80
C LEU A 36 8.41 1.44 -0.21
N GLY A 37 9.69 1.29 0.16
CA GLY A 37 10.75 0.88 -0.75
C GLY A 37 11.10 1.91 -1.83
N LYS A 38 10.81 3.20 -1.58
CA LYS A 38 11.20 4.32 -2.45
C LYS A 38 12.65 4.73 -2.20
N ASP A 39 13.18 5.59 -3.07
CA ASP A 39 14.55 6.09 -2.95
C ASP A 39 14.79 6.82 -1.62
N LEU A 40 15.93 6.54 -1.01
CA LEU A 40 16.32 7.10 0.27
C LEU A 40 17.22 8.32 0.06
N SER A 41 17.10 9.29 0.96
CA SER A 41 17.95 10.48 0.97
C SER A 41 18.19 10.93 2.41
N GLY A 42 19.00 11.98 2.61
CA GLY A 42 19.15 12.58 3.94
C GLY A 42 17.82 13.08 4.56
N LYS A 43 16.74 13.20 3.78
CA LYS A 43 15.38 13.47 4.31
C LYS A 43 14.78 12.28 5.06
N SER A 44 15.24 11.06 4.79
CA SER A 44 14.89 9.85 5.54
C SER A 44 15.47 9.91 6.95
N ASP A 45 16.75 10.30 7.05
CA ASP A 45 17.42 10.49 8.34
C ASP A 45 16.76 11.60 9.17
N VAL A 46 16.31 12.69 8.53
CA VAL A 46 15.56 13.76 9.22
C VAL A 46 14.27 13.24 9.83
N PHE A 47 13.56 12.34 9.14
CA PHE A 47 12.35 11.72 9.69
C PHE A 47 12.70 10.86 10.91
N THR A 48 13.67 9.95 10.77
CA THR A 48 14.15 9.10 11.87
C THR A 48 14.61 9.92 13.08
N LEU A 49 15.40 10.96 12.86
CA LEU A 49 15.84 11.88 13.92
C LEU A 49 14.67 12.59 14.60
N SER A 50 13.64 12.96 13.83
CA SER A 50 12.45 13.61 14.36
C SER A 50 11.56 12.64 15.15
N THR A 51 11.52 11.36 14.77
CA THR A 51 10.89 10.29 15.56
C THR A 51 11.58 10.18 16.91
N VAL A 52 12.91 10.05 16.94
CA VAL A 52 13.69 9.98 18.19
C VAL A 52 13.47 11.23 19.04
N LEU A 53 13.46 12.42 18.43
CA LEU A 53 13.18 13.67 19.15
C LEU A 53 11.76 13.71 19.73
N ALA A 54 10.75 13.25 18.99
CA ALA A 54 9.38 13.16 19.49
C ALA A 54 9.30 12.21 20.68
N GLU A 55 9.90 11.03 20.59
CA GLU A 55 9.94 10.03 21.66
C GLU A 55 10.63 10.56 22.92
N MET A 56 11.75 11.27 22.77
CA MET A 56 12.42 11.93 23.90
C MET A 56 11.52 12.97 24.58
N LEU A 57 10.65 13.66 23.84
CA LEU A 57 9.75 14.68 24.38
C LEU A 57 8.52 14.08 25.08
N ILE A 58 8.03 12.92 24.61
CA ILE A 58 6.80 12.29 25.14
C ILE A 58 7.08 11.16 26.14
N GLY A 59 8.26 10.54 26.09
CA GLY A 59 8.68 9.44 26.96
C GLY A 59 8.07 8.08 26.59
N GLU A 60 7.45 7.97 25.41
CA GLU A 60 6.88 6.73 24.87
C GLU A 60 7.17 6.60 23.37
N PRO A 61 7.19 5.38 22.79
CA PRO A 61 7.42 5.19 21.36
C PRO A 61 6.37 5.92 20.49
N LEU A 62 6.83 6.58 19.41
CA LEU A 62 5.96 7.36 18.55
C LEU A 62 5.08 6.45 17.68
N PHE A 63 5.66 5.37 17.17
CA PHE A 63 4.99 4.36 16.36
C PHE A 63 5.03 3.02 17.07
N GLN A 64 3.86 2.53 17.48
CA GLN A 64 3.70 1.30 18.24
C GLN A 64 2.35 0.63 17.93
N GLY A 65 2.35 -0.68 17.79
CA GLY A 65 1.14 -1.43 17.43
C GLY A 65 1.23 -2.89 17.83
N GLU A 66 0.07 -3.56 17.84
CA GLU A 66 -0.08 -4.97 18.25
C GLU A 66 0.65 -5.97 17.33
N SER A 67 0.97 -5.57 16.10
CA SER A 67 1.79 -6.32 15.15
C SER A 67 2.83 -5.41 14.50
N GLU A 68 3.91 -6.00 13.97
CA GLU A 68 4.92 -5.27 13.20
C GLU A 68 4.32 -4.60 11.96
N LEU A 69 3.33 -5.25 11.35
CA LEU A 69 2.60 -4.72 10.21
C LEU A 69 1.80 -3.45 10.58
N ASN A 70 1.19 -3.42 11.78
CA ASN A 70 0.52 -2.23 12.30
C ASN A 70 1.49 -1.07 12.54
N VAL A 71 2.71 -1.34 12.99
CA VAL A 71 3.76 -0.32 13.13
C VAL A 71 4.13 0.26 11.76
N LEU A 72 4.34 -0.60 10.75
CA LEU A 72 4.64 -0.15 9.38
C LEU A 72 3.51 0.69 8.77
N LEU A 73 2.25 0.35 9.05
CA LEU A 73 1.09 1.16 8.64
C LEU A 73 1.12 2.56 9.25
N GLN A 74 1.38 2.67 10.56
CA GLN A 74 1.49 3.95 11.24
C GLN A 74 2.64 4.81 10.68
N ILE A 75 3.80 4.19 10.45
CA ILE A 75 4.96 4.89 9.86
C ILE A 75 4.62 5.39 8.46
N ARG A 76 4.06 4.54 7.59
CA ARG A 76 3.67 4.91 6.22
C ARG A 76 2.77 6.15 6.22
N ASP A 77 1.78 6.17 7.11
CA ASP A 77 0.80 7.25 7.19
C ASP A 77 1.31 8.48 7.94
N ALA A 78 2.51 8.39 8.54
CA ALA A 78 3.01 9.34 9.52
C ALA A 78 1.92 9.62 10.57
N ASP A 79 1.39 8.56 11.19
CA ASP A 79 0.35 8.64 12.20
C ASP A 79 0.88 9.25 13.50
N LEU A 80 0.70 10.55 13.65
CA LEU A 80 1.20 11.32 14.79
C LEU A 80 0.17 11.44 15.93
N ARG A 81 -0.83 10.55 16.02
CA ARG A 81 -1.85 10.59 17.09
C ARG A 81 -1.24 10.55 18.49
N VAL A 82 -0.18 9.77 18.68
CA VAL A 82 0.57 9.70 19.95
C VAL A 82 1.10 11.09 20.33
N LEU A 83 1.79 11.75 19.39
CA LEU A 83 2.30 13.11 19.58
C LEU A 83 1.19 14.14 19.84
N ALA A 84 0.04 14.01 19.14
CA ALA A 84 -1.12 14.87 19.33
C ALA A 84 -1.74 14.76 20.73
N ARG A 85 -1.73 13.56 21.36
CA ARG A 85 -2.20 13.40 22.76
C ARG A 85 -1.31 14.14 23.76
N CYS A 86 -0.03 14.32 23.44
CA CYS A 86 0.95 15.02 24.28
C CYS A 86 1.07 16.52 23.97
N GLU A 87 0.21 17.06 23.11
CA GLU A 87 0.26 18.45 22.61
C GLU A 87 0.39 19.49 23.73
N ARG A 88 -0.30 19.32 24.85
CA ARG A 88 -0.26 20.27 25.99
C ARG A 88 1.05 20.24 26.77
N ARG A 89 1.84 19.16 26.66
CA ARG A 89 3.12 18.99 27.38
C ARG A 89 4.31 19.54 26.58
N ILE A 90 4.17 19.65 25.25
CA ILE A 90 5.23 20.10 24.36
C ILE A 90 4.96 21.53 23.91
N PRO A 91 5.87 22.48 24.19
CA PRO A 91 5.72 23.84 23.71
C PRO A 91 5.60 23.94 22.17
N GLN A 92 4.75 24.85 21.69
CA GLN A 92 4.34 24.93 20.28
C GLN A 92 5.51 25.08 19.30
N ASP A 93 6.52 25.90 19.65
CA ASP A 93 7.71 26.14 18.83
C ASP A 93 8.60 24.90 18.69
N ILE A 94 8.80 24.12 19.77
CA ILE A 94 9.49 22.83 19.70
C ILE A 94 8.69 21.84 18.86
N ARG A 95 7.38 21.76 19.11
CA ARG A 95 6.49 20.86 18.38
C ARG A 95 6.47 21.15 16.88
N ALA A 96 6.48 22.43 16.49
CA ALA A 96 6.50 22.83 15.09
C ALA A 96 7.74 22.31 14.35
N VAL A 97 8.91 22.32 14.99
CA VAL A 97 10.14 21.76 14.41
C VAL A 97 10.00 20.26 14.20
N VAL A 98 9.55 19.54 15.23
CA VAL A 98 9.33 18.07 15.19
C VAL A 98 8.34 17.69 14.09
N LEU A 99 7.18 18.36 14.03
CA LEU A 99 6.15 18.11 13.01
C LEU A 99 6.66 18.35 11.59
N ARG A 100 7.56 19.32 11.39
CA ARG A 100 8.14 19.60 10.07
C ARG A 100 9.10 18.49 9.62
N GLY A 101 9.82 17.87 10.55
CA GLY A 101 10.69 16.72 10.26
C GLY A 101 9.91 15.41 10.07
N LEU A 102 8.74 15.29 10.69
CA LEU A 102 7.82 14.13 10.59
C LEU A 102 6.83 14.22 9.42
N GLN A 103 7.00 15.15 8.47
CA GLN A 103 6.12 15.21 7.29
C GLN A 103 6.18 13.90 6.51
N ARG A 104 5.03 13.43 6.01
CA ARG A 104 4.98 12.16 5.26
C ARG A 104 5.79 12.25 3.97
N ASP A 105 5.66 13.34 3.22
CA ASP A 105 6.41 13.55 1.97
C ASP A 105 7.83 14.07 2.26
N PRO A 106 8.89 13.37 1.81
CA PRO A 106 10.29 13.81 1.99
C PRO A 106 10.59 15.21 1.42
N ARG A 107 9.81 15.67 0.43
CA ARG A 107 9.97 17.00 -0.19
C ARG A 107 9.53 18.13 0.74
N GLU A 108 8.56 17.87 1.62
CA GLU A 108 8.05 18.83 2.60
C GLU A 108 8.93 18.91 3.86
N ARG A 109 9.76 17.89 4.09
CA ARG A 109 10.74 17.87 5.18
C ARG A 109 11.87 18.87 4.93
N PRO A 110 12.46 19.47 5.97
CA PRO A 110 13.68 20.26 5.83
C PRO A 110 14.87 19.37 5.49
N THR A 111 15.96 19.96 5.00
CA THR A 111 17.27 19.28 4.98
C THR A 111 17.80 19.13 6.40
N ALA A 112 18.76 18.25 6.63
CA ALA A 112 19.38 18.09 7.96
C ALA A 112 19.97 19.41 8.49
N GLY A 113 20.61 20.20 7.62
CA GLY A 113 21.11 21.54 7.97
C GLY A 113 20.00 22.50 8.38
N ALA A 114 18.93 22.61 7.58
CA ALA A 114 17.79 23.47 7.91
C ALA A 114 17.04 23.01 9.18
N PHE A 115 17.00 21.70 9.44
CA PHE A 115 16.44 21.15 10.68
C PHE A 115 17.29 21.54 11.89
N ALA A 116 18.62 21.42 11.78
CA ALA A 116 19.55 21.83 12.84
C ALA A 116 19.47 23.33 13.14
N GLU A 117 19.38 24.18 12.11
CA GLU A 117 19.18 25.63 12.26
C GLU A 117 17.86 25.95 12.97
N ALA A 118 16.78 25.25 12.63
CA ALA A 118 15.48 25.42 13.29
C ALA A 118 15.55 25.05 14.78
N CYS A 119 16.22 23.95 15.12
CA CYS A 119 16.48 23.58 16.51
C CYS A 119 17.31 24.66 17.23
N ALA A 120 18.40 25.12 16.63
CA ALA A 120 19.27 26.15 17.21
C ALA A 120 18.53 27.47 17.45
N GLU A 121 17.63 27.86 16.56
CA GLU A 121 16.80 29.06 16.73
C GLU A 121 15.83 28.93 17.91
N VAL A 122 15.18 27.79 18.08
CA VAL A 122 14.31 27.53 19.25
C VAL A 122 15.13 27.62 20.54
N MET A 123 16.34 27.05 20.55
CA MET A 123 17.24 27.09 21.71
C MET A 123 17.66 28.52 22.05
N ARG A 124 18.04 29.33 21.05
CA ARG A 124 18.39 30.74 21.22
C ARG A 124 17.23 31.55 21.80
N ARG A 125 16.03 31.45 21.20
CA ARG A 125 14.84 32.19 21.64
C ARG A 125 14.45 31.89 23.08
N ARG A 126 14.65 30.64 23.50
CA ARG A 126 14.31 30.18 24.85
C ARG A 126 15.45 30.34 25.85
N GLY A 127 16.62 30.84 25.44
CA GLY A 127 17.81 30.92 26.30
C GLY A 127 18.26 29.53 26.79
N MET A 128 18.03 28.47 26.02
CA MET A 128 18.42 27.11 26.39
C MET A 128 19.93 26.94 26.21
N GLY A 129 20.66 26.81 27.32
CA GLY A 129 22.04 26.35 27.27
C GLY A 129 22.14 24.92 26.72
N HIS A 130 23.21 24.65 25.98
CA HIS A 130 23.52 23.34 25.43
C HIS A 130 25.02 23.08 25.47
N GLY A 131 25.41 21.82 25.55
CA GLY A 131 26.82 21.43 25.60
C GLY A 131 27.06 20.22 26.49
N PRO A 132 28.31 19.71 26.52
CA PRO A 132 28.68 18.51 27.25
C PRO A 132 28.30 18.57 28.73
N ASP A 133 28.55 19.70 29.40
CA ASP A 133 28.29 19.86 30.85
C ASP A 133 26.81 19.76 31.21
N ARG A 134 25.94 20.28 30.34
CA ARG A 134 24.50 20.24 30.57
C ARG A 134 23.93 18.85 30.31
N LEU A 135 24.46 18.17 29.28
CA LEU A 135 24.14 16.76 29.02
C LEU A 135 24.63 15.88 30.18
N GLY A 136 25.86 16.07 30.66
CA GLY A 136 26.41 15.33 31.79
C GLY A 136 25.56 15.49 33.05
N ARG A 137 25.12 16.72 33.36
CA ARG A 137 24.17 16.97 34.46
C ARG A 137 22.83 16.26 34.27
N LEU A 138 22.27 16.26 33.07
CA LEU A 138 21.02 15.56 32.78
C LEU A 138 21.19 14.04 32.93
N LEU A 139 22.27 13.46 32.40
CA LEU A 139 22.52 12.02 32.50
C LEU A 139 22.73 11.59 33.97
N ALA A 140 23.41 12.41 34.77
CA ALA A 140 23.54 12.20 36.21
C ALA A 140 22.17 12.28 36.92
N GLN A 141 21.31 13.24 36.56
CA GLN A 141 19.96 13.35 37.11
C GLN A 141 19.07 12.16 36.77
N LEU A 142 19.28 11.54 35.61
CA LEU A 142 18.56 10.35 35.17
C LEU A 142 19.17 9.04 35.71
N ASN A 143 20.22 9.12 36.54
CA ASN A 143 21.00 7.97 37.04
C ASN A 143 21.49 7.05 35.91
N LEU A 144 21.86 7.62 34.76
CA LEU A 144 22.37 6.89 33.60
C LEU A 144 23.90 6.81 33.58
N VAL A 145 24.56 7.40 34.57
CA VAL A 145 26.01 7.36 34.73
C VAL A 145 26.30 7.12 36.20
N ASP A 146 26.93 5.99 36.50
CA ASP A 146 27.52 5.78 37.82
C ASP A 146 28.79 6.64 37.91
N GLY A 147 28.90 7.40 39.00
CA GLY A 147 29.92 8.43 39.16
C GLY A 147 31.34 7.87 39.07
N GLU A 148 32.09 8.33 38.07
CA GLU A 148 33.34 9.10 38.21
C GLU A 148 33.70 9.64 36.82
N ALA A 149 33.92 10.96 36.73
CA ALA A 149 34.34 11.59 35.49
C ALA A 149 35.76 11.12 35.15
N SER A 150 35.88 10.15 34.24
CA SER A 150 37.17 9.71 33.70
C SER A 150 37.53 10.52 32.45
N GLU A 151 38.80 10.88 32.38
CA GLU A 151 39.43 11.80 31.45
C GLU A 151 39.17 11.49 29.97
N ALA A 152 39.25 12.53 29.15
CA ALA A 152 39.11 12.46 27.70
C ALA A 152 40.12 11.47 27.08
N HIS A 153 39.65 10.25 26.79
CA HIS A 153 40.36 9.32 25.93
C HIS A 153 40.10 9.72 24.47
N VAL A 154 41.13 10.24 23.80
CA VAL A 154 41.19 10.32 22.33
C VAL A 154 41.77 8.96 21.88
N PRO A 155 41.01 8.09 21.21
CA PRO A 155 41.60 6.89 20.65
C PRO A 155 42.38 7.27 19.40
N ASP A 156 43.68 7.01 19.46
CA ASP A 156 44.55 6.93 18.29
C ASP A 156 44.03 5.83 17.36
N ALA A 157 44.23 6.02 16.07
CA ALA A 157 43.72 5.14 15.03
C ALA A 157 44.39 3.76 15.10
N ASP A 158 43.64 2.72 15.46
CA ASP A 158 43.91 1.37 14.95
C ASP A 158 42.59 0.58 14.82
N LEU A 159 42.13 0.45 13.57
CA LEU A 159 40.96 -0.34 13.17
C LEU A 159 41.37 -1.82 13.11
N GLY A 160 41.48 -2.44 14.29
CA GLY A 160 41.60 -3.88 14.44
C GLY A 160 40.24 -4.57 14.26
N SER A 161 40.17 -5.51 13.32
CA SER A 161 38.97 -6.26 12.95
C SER A 161 38.33 -6.99 14.13
N LEU A 162 37.17 -6.50 14.59
CA LEU A 162 36.19 -7.29 15.34
C LEU A 162 35.22 -7.92 14.34
N VAL A 163 35.75 -8.85 13.54
CA VAL A 163 34.94 -9.89 12.93
C VAL A 163 35.14 -11.10 13.81
N ASP A 164 34.30 -11.26 14.83
CA ASP A 164 34.08 -12.58 15.41
C ASP A 164 33.36 -13.41 14.33
N SER A 165 34.14 -14.16 13.57
CA SER A 165 33.71 -15.05 12.51
C SER A 165 32.98 -16.30 13.01
N ASP A 166 32.80 -16.47 14.33
CA ASP A 166 32.36 -17.73 14.94
C ASP A 166 30.90 -17.74 15.42
N LEU A 167 30.11 -16.69 15.15
CA LEU A 167 28.67 -16.65 15.46
C LEU A 167 27.75 -16.91 14.25
N MET A 168 28.29 -17.48 13.17
CA MET A 168 27.56 -17.80 11.93
C MET A 168 26.83 -19.15 11.94
N HIS A 169 26.65 -19.84 13.08
CA HIS A 169 26.12 -21.22 13.10
C HIS A 169 24.89 -21.50 13.96
N HIS A 170 24.14 -20.50 14.40
CA HIS A 170 22.87 -20.74 15.09
C HIS A 170 21.66 -20.27 14.28
N ALA A 171 21.56 -20.81 13.05
CA ALA A 171 20.29 -20.97 12.34
C ALA A 171 19.58 -22.25 12.85
N GLY A 172 19.27 -22.30 14.16
CA GLY A 172 18.92 -23.55 14.84
C GLY A 172 17.44 -23.88 14.98
N ILE A 173 16.52 -22.94 14.71
CA ILE A 173 15.08 -23.18 15.00
C ILE A 173 14.26 -23.40 13.72
N GLY A 174 14.76 -22.93 12.57
CA GLY A 174 14.20 -23.26 11.26
C GLY A 174 14.56 -24.66 10.74
N GLN A 175 15.63 -25.28 11.27
CA GLN A 175 16.12 -26.59 10.81
C GLN A 175 15.47 -27.77 11.54
N GLU A 176 14.98 -27.62 12.77
CA GLU A 176 14.31 -28.73 13.49
C GLU A 176 12.88 -29.00 13.01
N LEU A 177 12.28 -28.12 12.20
CA LEU A 177 10.97 -28.35 11.57
C LEU A 177 11.07 -28.87 10.12
N ILE A 178 12.28 -28.96 9.56
CA ILE A 178 12.52 -29.46 8.20
C ILE A 178 13.23 -30.82 8.31
N GLY A 179 12.49 -31.81 8.83
CA GLY A 179 12.82 -33.20 8.51
C GLY A 179 12.66 -33.45 7.01
N PRO A 180 13.28 -34.49 6.42
CA PRO A 180 13.25 -34.78 4.98
C PRO A 180 11.87 -35.16 4.42
N GLN A 181 10.79 -35.01 5.19
CA GLN A 181 9.43 -35.17 4.72
C GLN A 181 8.85 -33.78 4.42
N ALA A 182 8.69 -33.48 3.13
CA ALA A 182 7.90 -32.34 2.68
C ALA A 182 6.58 -32.31 3.47
N VAL A 183 6.31 -31.22 4.20
CA VAL A 183 5.06 -31.01 4.93
C VAL A 183 3.95 -30.84 3.90
N THR A 184 3.48 -31.95 3.35
CA THR A 184 2.32 -31.98 2.46
C THR A 184 1.09 -31.76 3.32
N SER A 185 0.29 -30.75 2.97
CA SER A 185 -0.98 -30.52 3.66
C SER A 185 -1.87 -31.76 3.52
N PRO A 186 -2.36 -32.35 4.63
CA PRO A 186 -3.15 -33.57 4.55
C PRO A 186 -4.43 -33.32 3.75
N THR A 187 -4.76 -34.24 2.85
CA THR A 187 -5.96 -34.19 2.01
C THR A 187 -7.16 -34.77 2.76
N ILE A 188 -7.66 -34.02 3.74
CA ILE A 188 -8.72 -34.48 4.65
C ILE A 188 -10.06 -33.77 4.46
N TYR A 189 -10.17 -32.82 3.54
CA TYR A 189 -11.40 -32.05 3.35
C TYR A 189 -12.22 -32.56 2.19
N ARG A 190 -13.55 -32.63 2.37
CA ARG A 190 -14.53 -32.89 1.31
C ARG A 190 -15.60 -31.81 1.33
N VAL A 191 -16.02 -31.35 0.16
CA VAL A 191 -17.04 -30.31 0.00
C VAL A 191 -18.26 -30.94 -0.66
N GLN A 192 -19.42 -30.84 -0.02
CA GLN A 192 -20.70 -31.20 -0.58
C GLN A 192 -21.35 -29.95 -1.19
N LEU A 193 -21.63 -30.01 -2.49
CA LEU A 193 -22.29 -28.95 -3.25
C LEU A 193 -23.82 -29.03 -3.08
N THR A 194 -24.52 -28.00 -3.56
CA THR A 194 -25.99 -27.89 -3.48
C THR A 194 -26.73 -28.97 -4.26
N ASP A 195 -26.12 -29.48 -5.32
CA ASP A 195 -26.65 -30.59 -6.13
C ASP A 195 -26.41 -31.97 -5.48
N GLY A 196 -25.82 -32.00 -4.27
CA GLY A 196 -25.49 -33.22 -3.54
C GLY A 196 -24.19 -33.88 -3.97
N SER A 197 -23.52 -33.38 -5.01
CA SER A 197 -22.22 -33.90 -5.45
C SER A 197 -21.13 -33.57 -4.42
N VAL A 198 -20.10 -34.42 -4.36
CA VAL A 198 -19.00 -34.29 -3.40
C VAL A 198 -17.68 -34.06 -4.15
N MET A 199 -17.00 -32.98 -3.80
CA MET A 199 -15.67 -32.63 -4.28
C MET A 199 -14.62 -32.99 -3.23
N GLY A 200 -13.58 -33.73 -3.61
CA GLY A 200 -12.45 -34.09 -2.73
C GLY A 200 -12.16 -35.60 -2.69
N PRO A 201 -11.21 -36.04 -1.84
CA PRO A 201 -10.58 -35.28 -0.76
C PRO A 201 -9.60 -34.21 -1.27
N MET A 202 -9.42 -33.14 -0.50
CA MET A 202 -8.53 -32.03 -0.83
C MET A 202 -7.79 -31.50 0.40
N SER A 203 -6.70 -30.77 0.14
CA SER A 203 -5.91 -30.11 1.18
C SER A 203 -6.59 -28.82 1.65
N TYR A 204 -6.24 -28.37 2.86
CA TYR A 204 -6.71 -27.09 3.39
C TYR A 204 -6.39 -25.88 2.46
N PRO A 205 -5.17 -25.75 1.90
CA PRO A 205 -4.86 -24.72 0.90
C PRO A 205 -5.84 -24.70 -0.30
N ARG A 206 -6.16 -25.89 -0.83
CA ARG A 206 -7.09 -26.01 -1.96
C ARG A 206 -8.51 -25.61 -1.57
N LEU A 207 -8.95 -25.96 -0.37
CA LEU A 207 -10.26 -25.57 0.16
C LEU A 207 -10.38 -24.04 0.29
N ILE A 208 -9.37 -23.38 0.90
CA ILE A 208 -9.35 -21.92 1.04
C ILE A 208 -9.35 -21.24 -0.34
N GLN A 209 -8.58 -21.75 -1.29
CA GLN A 209 -8.60 -21.25 -2.65
C GLN A 209 -10.00 -21.30 -3.26
N LEU A 210 -10.70 -22.43 -3.17
CA LEU A 210 -12.05 -22.57 -3.74
C LEU A 210 -13.07 -21.61 -3.10
N LEU A 211 -12.97 -21.36 -1.78
CA LEU A 211 -13.80 -20.39 -1.07
C LEU A 211 -13.51 -18.95 -1.53
N THR A 212 -12.23 -18.57 -1.56
CA THR A 212 -11.80 -17.21 -1.90
C THR A 212 -12.06 -16.84 -3.37
N THR A 213 -11.92 -17.80 -4.30
CA THR A 213 -12.24 -17.59 -5.72
C THR A 213 -13.74 -17.69 -6.01
N GLY A 214 -14.57 -18.01 -5.00
CA GLY A 214 -16.02 -18.14 -5.16
C GLY A 214 -16.46 -19.35 -5.98
N VAL A 215 -15.59 -20.36 -6.17
CA VAL A 215 -15.95 -21.62 -6.85
C VAL A 215 -16.91 -22.43 -5.98
N ILE A 216 -16.75 -22.36 -4.65
CA ILE A 216 -17.69 -22.92 -3.68
C ILE A 216 -18.25 -21.80 -2.82
N ASP A 217 -19.56 -21.82 -2.57
CA ASP A 217 -20.23 -20.80 -1.78
C ASP A 217 -20.33 -21.21 -0.31
N SER A 218 -19.92 -20.30 0.57
CA SER A 218 -19.83 -20.54 2.01
C SER A 218 -21.18 -20.75 2.73
N ARG A 219 -22.30 -20.39 2.10
CA ARG A 219 -23.65 -20.51 2.69
C ARG A 219 -24.39 -21.76 2.24
N SER A 220 -24.10 -22.22 1.04
CA SER A 220 -24.85 -23.29 0.39
C SER A 220 -24.08 -24.61 0.29
N THR A 221 -22.77 -24.60 0.52
CA THR A 221 -21.95 -25.81 0.58
C THR A 221 -21.75 -26.28 2.01
N LYS A 222 -21.55 -27.60 2.18
CA LYS A 222 -21.15 -28.20 3.46
C LYS A 222 -19.77 -28.81 3.37
N ILE A 223 -19.01 -28.76 4.45
CA ILE A 223 -17.62 -29.22 4.50
C ILE A 223 -17.49 -30.33 5.55
N SER A 224 -16.86 -31.43 5.15
CA SER A 224 -16.42 -32.50 6.05
C SER A 224 -14.90 -32.47 6.19
N LYS A 225 -14.41 -32.76 7.40
CA LYS A 225 -12.99 -32.87 7.74
C LYS A 225 -12.71 -34.28 8.27
N ALA A 226 -11.70 -34.94 7.71
CA ALA A 226 -11.28 -36.31 8.03
C ALA A 226 -12.46 -37.31 8.02
N ASP A 227 -13.30 -37.23 6.98
CA ASP A 227 -14.51 -38.04 6.80
C ASP A 227 -15.55 -37.93 7.95
N GLY A 228 -15.50 -36.84 8.71
CA GLY A 228 -16.50 -36.50 9.72
C GLY A 228 -17.83 -36.00 9.14
N THR A 229 -18.69 -35.46 9.99
CA THR A 229 -19.99 -34.89 9.58
C THR A 229 -19.82 -33.68 8.66
N TYR A 230 -20.67 -33.56 7.66
CA TYR A 230 -20.77 -32.35 6.82
C TYR A 230 -21.37 -31.19 7.64
N LEU A 231 -20.55 -30.18 7.88
CA LEU A 231 -20.91 -29.00 8.66
C LEU A 231 -20.96 -27.75 7.76
N ASP A 232 -21.72 -26.76 8.19
CA ASP A 232 -21.66 -25.44 7.56
C ASP A 232 -20.25 -24.85 7.74
N PRO A 233 -19.67 -24.18 6.73
CA PRO A 233 -18.33 -23.61 6.80
C PRO A 233 -18.13 -22.67 8.00
N SER A 234 -19.17 -21.96 8.44
CA SER A 234 -19.14 -21.07 9.61
C SER A 234 -18.90 -21.80 10.94
N ARG A 235 -19.18 -23.10 11.02
CA ARG A 235 -18.99 -23.94 12.23
C ARG A 235 -17.59 -24.49 12.35
N LEU A 236 -16.75 -24.34 11.31
CA LEU A 236 -15.34 -24.73 11.34
C LEU A 236 -14.51 -23.51 11.76
N PRO A 237 -13.89 -23.51 12.96
CA PRO A 237 -13.15 -22.36 13.48
C PRO A 237 -12.05 -21.85 12.54
N GLU A 238 -11.38 -22.77 11.83
CA GLU A 238 -10.33 -22.44 10.86
C GLU A 238 -10.87 -21.70 9.62
N LEU A 239 -12.16 -21.81 9.31
CA LEU A 239 -12.78 -21.17 8.15
C LEU A 239 -13.52 -19.87 8.49
N THR A 240 -13.75 -19.57 9.77
CA THR A 240 -14.62 -18.46 10.21
C THR A 240 -14.30 -17.15 9.49
N ARG A 241 -13.04 -16.75 9.39
CA ARG A 241 -12.62 -15.50 8.71
C ARG A 241 -13.06 -15.42 7.24
N PHE A 242 -12.91 -16.51 6.50
CA PHE A 242 -13.26 -16.56 5.07
C PHE A 242 -14.78 -16.54 4.85
N VAL A 243 -15.53 -16.94 5.88
CA VAL A 243 -16.99 -17.04 5.83
C VAL A 243 -17.66 -15.81 6.44
N THR A 244 -17.00 -15.03 7.29
CA THR A 244 -17.61 -13.86 7.96
C THR A 244 -17.27 -12.51 7.33
N SER A 245 -16.12 -12.39 6.66
CA SER A 245 -15.67 -11.12 6.08
C SER A 245 -16.55 -10.66 4.91
N PRO A 246 -17.19 -9.47 4.98
CA PRO A 246 -17.97 -8.93 3.86
C PRO A 246 -17.13 -8.71 2.59
N GLY A 247 -15.84 -8.39 2.75
CA GLY A 247 -14.91 -8.18 1.65
C GLY A 247 -14.60 -9.46 0.86
N LEU A 248 -14.74 -10.62 1.49
CA LEU A 248 -14.50 -11.94 0.87
C LEU A 248 -15.78 -12.65 0.42
N GLN A 249 -16.95 -12.12 0.80
CA GLN A 249 -18.25 -12.63 0.38
C GLN A 249 -18.72 -11.96 -0.92
N TRP A 250 -19.32 -12.73 -1.83
CA TRP A 250 -19.83 -12.22 -3.12
C TRP A 250 -21.36 -12.23 -3.15
N LYS A 251 -22.00 -11.24 -2.51
CA LYS A 251 -23.46 -11.14 -2.47
C LYS A 251 -23.98 -10.35 -3.66
N LEU A 252 -24.88 -10.95 -4.45
CA LEU A 252 -25.61 -10.21 -5.48
C LEU A 252 -26.60 -9.20 -4.89
N GLU A 253 -27.13 -9.43 -3.69
CA GLU A 253 -28.08 -8.53 -3.02
C GLU A 253 -27.51 -7.13 -2.76
N GLU A 254 -26.19 -7.01 -2.61
CA GLU A 254 -25.50 -5.72 -2.44
C GLU A 254 -25.70 -4.79 -3.65
N LEU A 255 -26.01 -5.36 -4.82
CA LEU A 255 -26.26 -4.60 -6.04
C LEU A 255 -27.59 -3.88 -6.08
N ALA A 256 -28.59 -4.38 -5.36
CA ALA A 256 -29.89 -3.75 -5.31
C ALA A 256 -29.83 -2.34 -4.69
N GLN A 257 -28.74 -2.03 -3.98
CA GLN A 257 -28.48 -0.75 -3.32
C GLN A 257 -27.49 0.13 -4.10
N ALA A 258 -27.12 -0.27 -5.33
CA ALA A 258 -26.20 0.52 -6.14
C ALA A 258 -26.82 1.88 -6.50
N GLU A 259 -26.10 2.94 -6.17
CA GLU A 259 -26.48 4.31 -6.54
C GLU A 259 -26.24 4.52 -8.05
N LYS A 260 -25.19 3.89 -8.58
CA LYS A 260 -24.78 4.01 -9.97
C LYS A 260 -24.35 2.66 -10.50
N GLN A 261 -24.68 2.39 -11.76
CA GLN A 261 -24.32 1.16 -12.45
C GLN A 261 -24.23 1.38 -13.96
N GLY A 262 -23.49 0.51 -14.65
CA GLY A 262 -23.34 0.57 -16.10
C GLY A 262 -22.57 -0.62 -16.67
N GLN A 263 -22.35 -0.59 -17.99
CA GLN A 263 -21.54 -1.59 -18.68
C GLN A 263 -20.07 -1.18 -18.70
N LEU A 264 -19.18 -2.15 -18.60
CA LEU A 264 -17.75 -1.98 -18.82
C LEU A 264 -17.46 -1.95 -20.32
N ARG A 265 -16.80 -0.89 -20.78
CA ARG A 265 -16.24 -0.71 -22.12
C ARG A 265 -14.81 -0.17 -22.02
N ALA A 266 -14.15 -0.05 -23.17
CA ALA A 266 -12.94 0.74 -23.28
C ALA A 266 -13.15 2.13 -22.64
N ALA A 267 -12.17 2.59 -21.87
CA ALA A 267 -12.19 3.89 -21.18
C ALA A 267 -13.27 4.15 -20.13
N THR A 268 -14.11 3.18 -19.75
CA THR A 268 -15.19 3.42 -18.78
C THR A 268 -14.67 3.66 -17.36
N LEU A 269 -13.70 2.86 -16.90
CA LEU A 269 -13.34 2.85 -15.48
C LEU A 269 -12.55 4.07 -15.02
N LEU A 270 -11.81 4.72 -15.91
CA LEU A 270 -10.97 5.87 -15.56
C LEU A 270 -11.83 7.08 -15.12
N PRO A 271 -12.90 7.47 -15.85
CA PRO A 271 -13.92 8.42 -15.38
C PRO A 271 -14.63 8.00 -14.10
N VAL A 272 -14.99 6.71 -13.94
CA VAL A 272 -15.67 6.19 -12.74
C VAL A 272 -14.80 6.39 -11.50
N PHE A 273 -13.52 6.00 -11.57
CA PHE A 273 -12.57 6.22 -10.49
C PHE A 273 -12.37 7.71 -10.23
N TYR A 274 -12.25 8.52 -11.29
CA TYR A 274 -12.12 9.96 -11.13
C TYR A 274 -13.31 10.61 -10.41
N ASP A 275 -14.56 10.19 -10.68
CA ASP A 275 -15.74 10.71 -9.94
C ASP A 275 -15.67 10.37 -8.45
N ILE A 276 -15.33 9.12 -8.13
CA ILE A 276 -15.18 8.64 -6.74
C ILE A 276 -14.08 9.42 -6.02
N ILE A 277 -12.92 9.60 -6.67
CA ILE A 277 -11.75 10.29 -6.12
C ILE A 277 -12.05 11.79 -5.92
N SER A 278 -12.50 12.49 -6.98
CA SER A 278 -12.72 13.94 -6.96
C SER A 278 -13.81 14.36 -5.97
N LYS A 279 -14.86 13.53 -5.82
CA LYS A 279 -15.94 13.76 -4.84
C LYS A 279 -15.67 13.15 -3.47
N ARG A 280 -14.48 12.57 -3.26
CA ARG A 280 -14.06 11.93 -2.00
C ARG A 280 -15.07 10.92 -1.46
N GLN A 281 -15.66 10.13 -2.35
CA GLN A 281 -16.73 9.22 -1.98
C GLN A 281 -16.20 8.03 -1.16
N THR A 282 -17.02 7.57 -0.21
CA THR A 282 -16.78 6.35 0.55
C THR A 282 -17.81 5.31 0.12
N GLY A 283 -17.37 4.09 -0.20
CA GLY A 283 -18.24 3.03 -0.70
C GLY A 283 -17.47 1.88 -1.33
N VAL A 284 -18.16 1.05 -2.09
CA VAL A 284 -17.57 -0.08 -2.81
C VAL A 284 -17.96 -0.01 -4.29
N LEU A 285 -16.95 -0.11 -5.16
CA LEU A 285 -17.12 -0.33 -6.59
C LEU A 285 -17.02 -1.84 -6.84
N HIS A 286 -18.07 -2.40 -7.39
CA HIS A 286 -18.10 -3.78 -7.81
C HIS A 286 -17.94 -3.87 -9.33
N LEU A 287 -17.21 -4.88 -9.78
CA LEU A 287 -16.99 -5.20 -11.19
C LEU A 287 -17.29 -6.69 -11.43
N TRP A 288 -17.99 -7.02 -12.51
CA TRP A 288 -18.26 -8.42 -12.89
C TRP A 288 -17.99 -8.63 -14.37
N GLN A 289 -17.27 -9.70 -14.68
CA GLN A 289 -17.02 -10.17 -16.03
C GLN A 289 -17.06 -11.69 -16.06
N ARG A 290 -18.18 -12.26 -16.55
CA ARG A 290 -18.40 -13.71 -16.59
C ARG A 290 -18.19 -14.34 -15.20
N ASN A 291 -17.09 -15.07 -15.01
CA ASN A 291 -16.73 -15.75 -13.76
C ASN A 291 -15.76 -14.94 -12.88
N ARG A 292 -15.28 -13.79 -13.36
CA ARG A 292 -14.36 -12.91 -12.63
C ARG A 292 -15.17 -11.80 -11.96
N ARG A 293 -14.86 -11.51 -10.70
CA ARG A 293 -15.51 -10.46 -9.91
C ARG A 293 -14.45 -9.71 -9.13
N LYS A 294 -14.65 -8.39 -8.98
CA LYS A 294 -13.83 -7.54 -8.11
C LYS A 294 -14.69 -6.64 -7.24
N LYS A 295 -14.20 -6.39 -6.03
CA LYS A 295 -14.72 -5.37 -5.11
C LYS A 295 -13.58 -4.43 -4.75
N ILE A 296 -13.79 -3.15 -4.97
CA ILE A 296 -12.81 -2.10 -4.71
C ILE A 296 -13.45 -1.14 -3.72
N TYR A 297 -12.97 -1.16 -2.49
CA TYR A 297 -13.47 -0.30 -1.42
C TYR A 297 -12.71 1.01 -1.42
N PHE A 298 -13.47 2.10 -1.33
CA PHE A 298 -12.97 3.47 -1.26
C PHE A 298 -13.36 4.11 0.07
N VAL A 299 -12.45 4.88 0.64
CA VAL A 299 -12.68 5.73 1.81
C VAL A 299 -12.09 7.10 1.51
N ASP A 300 -12.91 8.16 1.64
CA ASP A 300 -12.50 9.53 1.30
C ASP A 300 -11.91 9.64 -0.13
N GLY A 301 -12.49 8.88 -1.08
CA GLY A 301 -12.02 8.80 -2.47
C GLY A 301 -10.78 7.94 -2.69
N LYS A 302 -10.17 7.37 -1.65
CA LYS A 302 -8.94 6.57 -1.76
C LYS A 302 -9.25 5.08 -1.78
N PRO A 303 -8.73 4.31 -2.76
CA PRO A 303 -8.87 2.86 -2.75
C PRO A 303 -8.07 2.28 -1.58
N GLU A 304 -8.75 1.51 -0.73
CA GLU A 304 -8.23 1.01 0.55
C GLU A 304 -8.11 -0.51 0.58
N PHE A 305 -9.03 -1.22 -0.08
CA PHE A 305 -9.04 -2.68 -0.13
C PHE A 305 -9.60 -3.17 -1.46
N VAL A 306 -8.99 -4.22 -2.01
CA VAL A 306 -9.41 -4.85 -3.27
C VAL A 306 -9.52 -6.35 -3.10
N ALA A 307 -10.72 -6.88 -3.25
CA ALA A 307 -10.97 -8.32 -3.36
C ALA A 307 -11.19 -8.71 -4.83
N SER A 308 -10.73 -9.91 -5.18
CA SER A 308 -10.84 -10.46 -6.53
C SER A 308 -11.06 -11.96 -6.46
N THR A 309 -11.89 -12.49 -7.36
CA THR A 309 -12.04 -13.94 -7.55
C THR A 309 -10.96 -14.54 -8.44
N ASP A 310 -10.11 -13.72 -9.05
CA ASP A 310 -9.04 -14.21 -9.90
C ASP A 310 -7.96 -14.92 -9.08
N LYS A 311 -7.73 -16.20 -9.38
CA LYS A 311 -6.71 -17.02 -8.71
C LYS A 311 -5.31 -16.40 -8.84
N SER A 312 -4.97 -15.84 -10.00
CA SER A 312 -3.64 -15.25 -10.23
C SER A 312 -3.36 -14.04 -9.35
N GLU A 313 -4.42 -13.45 -8.79
CA GLU A 313 -4.34 -12.27 -7.93
C GLU A 313 -4.31 -12.60 -6.43
N LEU A 314 -4.27 -13.88 -6.03
CA LEU A 314 -4.14 -14.28 -4.62
C LEU A 314 -2.73 -13.98 -4.09
N LEU A 315 -2.60 -13.64 -2.79
CA LEU A 315 -1.30 -13.28 -2.17
C LEU A 315 -0.23 -14.35 -2.38
N GLY A 316 -0.55 -15.61 -2.12
CA GLY A 316 0.39 -16.70 -2.33
C GLY A 316 0.84 -16.86 -3.78
N GLU A 317 -0.08 -16.69 -4.75
CA GLU A 317 0.26 -16.80 -6.17
C GLU A 317 1.10 -15.59 -6.64
N HIS A 318 0.78 -14.39 -6.15
CA HIS A 318 1.57 -13.18 -6.41
C HIS A 318 3.00 -13.32 -5.88
N LEU A 319 3.18 -13.74 -4.62
CA LEU A 319 4.49 -13.94 -4.00
C LEU A 319 5.35 -14.97 -4.75
N VAL A 320 4.72 -16.03 -5.28
CA VAL A 320 5.41 -17.02 -6.10
C VAL A 320 5.77 -16.46 -7.47
N ALA A 321 4.85 -15.73 -8.11
CA ALA A 321 5.08 -15.15 -9.43
C ALA A 321 6.18 -14.07 -9.43
N THR A 322 6.31 -13.30 -8.34
CA THR A 322 7.37 -12.29 -8.17
C THR A 322 8.68 -12.87 -7.64
N GLY A 323 8.73 -14.19 -7.37
CA GLY A 323 9.91 -14.86 -6.82
C GLY A 323 10.23 -14.51 -5.36
N GLN A 324 9.28 -13.91 -4.63
CA GLN A 324 9.43 -13.57 -3.22
C GLN A 324 9.25 -14.78 -2.29
N CYS A 325 8.51 -15.80 -2.73
CA CYS A 325 8.37 -17.08 -2.03
C CYS A 325 8.40 -18.25 -3.01
N LEU A 326 8.84 -19.41 -2.52
CA LEU A 326 8.69 -20.69 -3.20
C LEU A 326 7.26 -21.21 -3.02
N ARG A 327 6.77 -22.00 -3.99
CA ARG A 327 5.45 -22.64 -3.92
C ARG A 327 5.26 -23.44 -2.63
N MET A 328 6.27 -24.22 -2.26
CA MET A 328 6.24 -25.06 -1.06
C MET A 328 6.17 -24.25 0.24
N GLU A 329 6.79 -23.06 0.28
CA GLU A 329 6.74 -22.17 1.44
C GLU A 329 5.33 -21.61 1.66
N VAL A 330 4.66 -21.22 0.57
CA VAL A 330 3.26 -20.77 0.60
C VAL A 330 2.33 -21.91 1.03
N GLU A 331 2.52 -23.12 0.50
CA GLU A 331 1.71 -24.29 0.88
C GLU A 331 1.87 -24.66 2.35
N MET A 332 3.11 -24.63 2.85
CA MET A 332 3.42 -24.85 4.27
C MET A 332 2.78 -23.77 5.16
N ALA A 333 2.90 -22.50 4.78
CA ALA A 333 2.29 -21.39 5.51
C ALA A 333 0.76 -21.49 5.53
N LEU A 334 0.14 -21.88 4.41
CA LEU A 334 -1.30 -22.16 4.35
C LEU A 334 -1.70 -23.33 5.24
N ALA A 335 -0.88 -24.39 5.34
CA ALA A 335 -1.13 -25.54 6.22
C ALA A 335 -1.14 -25.14 7.71
N LEU A 336 -0.31 -24.18 8.08
CA LEU A 336 -0.12 -23.71 9.45
C LEU A 336 -0.94 -22.46 9.80
N LEU A 337 -1.76 -21.95 8.86
CA LEU A 337 -2.66 -20.80 9.04
C LEU A 337 -3.38 -20.75 10.39
N PRO A 338 -3.98 -21.87 10.91
CA PRO A 338 -4.69 -21.83 12.18
C PRO A 338 -3.80 -21.46 13.38
N LYS A 339 -2.48 -21.72 13.31
CA LYS A 339 -1.52 -21.33 14.35
C LYS A 339 -1.14 -19.85 14.31
N TYR A 340 -1.37 -19.18 13.18
CA TYR A 340 -0.94 -17.80 12.91
C TYR A 340 -2.14 -16.88 12.62
N GLY A 341 -3.21 -16.99 13.41
CA GLY A 341 -4.36 -16.07 13.33
C GLY A 341 -5.18 -16.14 12.03
N GLY A 342 -4.93 -17.14 11.17
CA GLY A 342 -5.71 -17.37 9.95
C GLY A 342 -5.36 -16.43 8.78
N ARG A 343 -4.20 -15.76 8.79
CA ARG A 343 -3.73 -14.96 7.65
C ARG A 343 -2.42 -15.50 7.08
N LEU A 344 -2.35 -15.54 5.75
CA LEU A 344 -1.18 -16.06 5.05
C LEU A 344 0.05 -15.19 5.32
N GLY A 345 -0.12 -13.87 5.35
CA GLY A 345 0.95 -12.94 5.68
C GLY A 345 1.56 -13.20 7.07
N ASP A 346 0.72 -13.33 8.09
CA ASP A 346 1.16 -13.60 9.46
C ASP A 346 1.88 -14.96 9.57
N ALA A 347 1.39 -15.98 8.85
CA ALA A 347 2.06 -17.28 8.79
C ALA A 347 3.44 -17.19 8.10
N LEU A 348 3.56 -16.44 7.00
CA LEU A 348 4.82 -16.27 6.28
C LEU A 348 5.85 -15.51 7.11
N VAL A 349 5.43 -14.50 7.87
CA VAL A 349 6.31 -13.76 8.79
C VAL A 349 6.67 -14.60 10.00
N GLY A 350 5.70 -15.27 10.62
CA GLY A 350 5.92 -16.12 11.79
C GLY A 350 6.81 -17.33 11.52
N LEU A 351 6.82 -17.84 10.28
CA LEU A 351 7.73 -18.90 9.83
C LEU A 351 9.11 -18.37 9.38
N GLY A 352 9.33 -17.05 9.40
CA GLY A 352 10.58 -16.43 8.95
C GLY A 352 10.82 -16.51 7.43
N ILE A 353 9.79 -16.83 6.65
CA ILE A 353 9.86 -16.91 5.18
C ILE A 353 9.97 -15.51 4.58
N LEU A 354 9.17 -14.57 5.11
CA LEU A 354 9.19 -13.16 4.70
C LEU A 354 9.43 -12.26 5.90
N ARG A 355 10.15 -11.16 5.67
CA ARG A 355 10.21 -10.06 6.65
C ARG A 355 8.93 -9.22 6.58
N PRO A 356 8.50 -8.57 7.69
CA PRO A 356 7.29 -7.75 7.71
C PRO A 356 7.26 -6.67 6.62
N VAL A 357 8.40 -6.02 6.37
CA VAL A 357 8.52 -4.98 5.33
C VAL A 357 8.39 -5.57 3.92
N GLU A 358 8.90 -6.78 3.69
CA GLU A 358 8.76 -7.47 2.40
C GLU A 358 7.30 -7.84 2.16
N LEU A 359 6.64 -8.40 3.18
CA LEU A 359 5.21 -8.68 3.14
C LEU A 359 4.39 -7.41 2.88
N PHE A 360 4.69 -6.32 3.59
CA PHE A 360 4.00 -5.05 3.44
C PHE A 360 4.07 -4.53 2.00
N ARG A 361 5.25 -4.55 1.40
CA ARG A 361 5.45 -4.13 -0.01
C ARG A 361 4.73 -5.07 -0.96
N ALA A 362 4.85 -6.39 -0.77
CA ALA A 362 4.17 -7.37 -1.60
C ALA A 362 2.63 -7.23 -1.58
N ILE A 363 2.04 -6.91 -0.42
CA ILE A 363 0.60 -6.61 -0.32
C ILE A 363 0.27 -5.34 -1.11
N GLY A 364 1.07 -4.28 -0.96
CA GLY A 364 0.89 -3.03 -1.70
C GLY A 364 0.95 -3.22 -3.22
N ASP A 365 1.99 -3.92 -3.69
CA ASP A 365 2.21 -4.24 -5.10
C ASP A 365 1.09 -5.10 -5.66
N GLN A 366 0.63 -6.09 -4.88
CA GLN A 366 -0.54 -6.89 -5.23
C GLN A 366 -1.80 -6.04 -5.38
N VAL A 367 -2.10 -5.16 -4.43
CA VAL A 367 -3.30 -4.29 -4.49
C VAL A 367 -3.22 -3.39 -5.72
N ARG A 368 -2.06 -2.79 -5.99
CA ARG A 368 -1.82 -2.01 -7.21
C ARG A 368 -2.07 -2.85 -8.47
N GLY A 369 -1.51 -4.05 -8.54
CA GLY A 369 -1.72 -4.97 -9.65
C GLY A 369 -3.19 -5.28 -9.89
N ARG A 370 -3.97 -5.53 -8.82
CA ARG A 370 -5.42 -5.79 -8.92
C ARG A 370 -6.20 -4.60 -9.46
N LEU A 371 -5.82 -3.37 -9.10
CA LEU A 371 -6.43 -2.14 -9.62
C LEU A 371 -6.05 -1.88 -11.06
N MET A 372 -4.77 -2.00 -11.42
CA MET A 372 -4.30 -1.86 -12.80
C MET A 372 -4.98 -2.87 -13.71
N GLU A 373 -5.11 -4.12 -13.25
CA GLU A 373 -5.82 -5.15 -13.98
C GLU A 373 -7.30 -4.80 -14.19
N ALA A 374 -7.97 -4.18 -13.20
CA ALA A 374 -9.36 -3.76 -13.34
C ALA A 374 -9.54 -2.76 -14.50
N PHE A 375 -8.64 -1.79 -14.66
CA PHE A 375 -8.68 -0.84 -15.80
C PHE A 375 -8.56 -1.51 -17.17
N ARG A 376 -8.11 -2.77 -17.23
CA ARG A 376 -8.03 -3.55 -18.48
C ARG A 376 -9.32 -4.28 -18.84
N TRP A 377 -10.36 -4.24 -18.00
CA TRP A 377 -11.63 -4.92 -18.27
C TRP A 377 -12.44 -4.16 -19.32
N ARG A 378 -12.83 -4.84 -20.41
CA ARG A 378 -13.54 -4.23 -21.57
C ARG A 378 -14.99 -4.66 -21.73
N HIS A 379 -15.41 -5.65 -20.95
CA HIS A 379 -16.73 -6.23 -21.01
C HIS A 379 -17.16 -6.60 -19.60
N GLY A 380 -18.45 -6.55 -19.35
CA GLY A 380 -19.02 -6.83 -18.04
C GLY A 380 -19.82 -5.65 -17.54
N GLU A 381 -20.03 -5.62 -16.23
CA GLU A 381 -20.85 -4.63 -15.56
C GLU A 381 -20.07 -4.04 -14.39
N TRP A 382 -20.43 -2.82 -14.00
CA TRP A 382 -19.94 -2.17 -12.80
C TRP A 382 -21.09 -1.55 -12.03
N ALA A 383 -20.96 -1.49 -10.70
CA ALA A 383 -21.89 -0.77 -9.85
C ALA A 383 -21.19 -0.21 -8.62
N PHE A 384 -21.59 0.98 -8.19
CA PHE A 384 -21.07 1.64 -7.00
C PHE A 384 -22.14 1.73 -5.90
N VAL A 385 -21.80 1.22 -4.72
CA VAL A 385 -22.65 1.24 -3.53
C VAL A 385 -22.00 2.17 -2.50
N ARG A 386 -22.70 3.25 -2.15
CA ARG A 386 -22.19 4.26 -1.21
C ARG A 386 -22.22 3.75 0.24
N GLY A 387 -21.26 4.19 1.05
CA GLY A 387 -21.24 3.97 2.50
C GLY A 387 -20.73 2.60 2.95
N ALA A 388 -20.57 1.64 2.04
CA ALA A 388 -20.01 0.33 2.33
C ALA A 388 -18.52 0.42 2.75
N ARG A 389 -18.13 -0.42 3.71
CA ARG A 389 -16.73 -0.57 4.18
C ARG A 389 -16.34 -2.04 4.19
N SER A 390 -15.06 -2.33 3.97
CA SER A 390 -14.55 -3.71 3.94
C SER A 390 -14.45 -4.32 5.33
N HIS A 391 -14.15 -3.49 6.35
CA HIS A 391 -13.75 -3.92 7.70
C HIS A 391 -12.50 -4.84 7.71
N GLU A 392 -11.79 -4.90 6.58
CA GLU A 392 -10.49 -5.57 6.48
C GLU A 392 -9.37 -4.59 6.82
N GLU A 393 -8.22 -5.11 7.24
CA GLU A 393 -7.02 -4.28 7.38
C GLU A 393 -6.65 -3.69 6.03
N THR A 394 -6.56 -2.37 6.01
CA THR A 394 -6.33 -1.60 4.80
C THR A 394 -4.84 -1.34 4.61
N PHE A 395 -4.37 -1.68 3.42
CA PHE A 395 -3.00 -1.47 2.99
C PHE A 395 -3.01 -0.47 1.84
N PRO A 396 -3.17 0.84 2.10
CA PRO A 396 -3.10 1.81 1.03
C PRO A 396 -1.73 1.75 0.35
N MET A 397 -1.78 1.80 -0.99
CA MET A 397 -0.66 1.54 -1.92
C MET A 397 0.51 2.52 -1.84
N GLY A 398 0.49 3.49 -0.90
CA GLY A 398 1.54 4.51 -0.77
C GLY A 398 1.62 5.50 -1.95
N GLN A 399 0.60 5.50 -2.81
CA GLN A 399 0.47 6.33 -4.00
C GLN A 399 -0.78 7.21 -3.89
N ASP A 400 -0.69 8.44 -4.40
CA ASP A 400 -1.83 9.35 -4.47
C ASP A 400 -2.88 8.83 -5.47
N PRO A 401 -4.20 8.95 -5.19
CA PRO A 401 -5.24 8.47 -6.10
C PRO A 401 -5.18 9.08 -7.51
N TYR A 402 -4.70 10.32 -7.68
CA TYR A 402 -4.54 10.91 -9.00
C TYR A 402 -3.37 10.33 -9.78
N GLU A 403 -2.30 9.91 -9.09
CA GLU A 403 -1.21 9.16 -9.73
C GLU A 403 -1.67 7.77 -10.19
N LEU A 404 -2.61 7.15 -9.49
CA LEU A 404 -3.24 5.90 -9.94
C LEU A 404 -3.95 6.08 -11.29
N LEU A 405 -4.66 7.20 -11.47
CA LEU A 405 -5.33 7.52 -12.74
C LEU A 405 -4.32 7.78 -13.86
N ARG A 406 -3.24 8.50 -13.57
CA ARG A 406 -2.12 8.69 -14.50
C ARG A 406 -1.52 7.34 -14.92
N ASP A 407 -1.23 6.47 -13.96
CA ASP A 407 -0.63 5.16 -14.23
C ASP A 407 -1.57 4.28 -15.06
N ALA A 408 -2.87 4.31 -14.77
CA ALA A 408 -3.87 3.62 -15.58
C ALA A 408 -3.89 4.12 -17.04
N ALA A 409 -3.78 5.43 -17.27
CA ALA A 409 -3.67 6.00 -18.62
C ALA A 409 -2.32 5.66 -19.30
N ARG A 410 -1.24 5.53 -18.52
CA ARG A 410 0.10 5.14 -19.00
C ARG A 410 0.16 3.66 -19.39
N GLU A 411 -0.49 2.77 -18.63
CA GLU A 411 -0.50 1.32 -18.88
C GLU A 411 -1.57 0.91 -19.91
N ALA A 412 -2.50 1.79 -20.27
CA ALA A 412 -3.51 1.53 -21.30
C ALA A 412 -2.87 1.31 -22.69
N HIS A 413 -3.50 0.44 -23.50
CA HIS A 413 -3.04 0.14 -24.84
C HIS A 413 -3.26 1.35 -25.76
N LEU A 414 -2.23 1.76 -26.51
CA LEU A 414 -2.29 2.96 -27.35
C LEU A 414 -3.39 2.87 -28.41
N GLU A 415 -3.52 1.73 -29.09
CA GLU A 415 -4.56 1.48 -30.11
C GLU A 415 -5.99 1.69 -29.56
N GLU A 416 -6.21 1.36 -28.28
CA GLU A 416 -7.50 1.60 -27.64
C GLU A 416 -7.71 3.09 -27.36
N ILE A 417 -6.68 3.77 -26.87
CA ILE A 417 -6.73 5.22 -26.65
C ILE A 417 -7.09 5.93 -27.96
N GLU A 418 -6.40 5.58 -29.04
CA GLU A 418 -6.68 6.10 -30.39
C GLU A 418 -8.13 5.81 -30.80
N SER A 419 -8.60 4.57 -30.65
CA SER A 419 -9.98 4.20 -30.99
C SER A 419 -11.03 4.96 -30.16
N VAL A 420 -10.74 5.30 -28.91
CA VAL A 420 -11.66 6.05 -28.03
C VAL A 420 -11.66 7.54 -28.41
N LEU A 421 -10.52 8.06 -28.85
CA LEU A 421 -10.35 9.47 -29.22
C LEU A 421 -10.74 9.78 -30.67
N GLU A 422 -10.70 8.80 -31.57
CA GLU A 422 -11.01 8.98 -32.99
C GLU A 422 -12.41 9.57 -33.26
N PRO A 423 -13.50 9.14 -32.58
CA PRO A 423 -14.82 9.78 -32.72
C PRO A 423 -14.85 11.26 -32.30
N LEU A 424 -13.86 11.70 -31.51
CA LEU A 424 -13.73 13.07 -31.01
C LEU A 424 -12.75 13.91 -31.82
N ARG A 425 -12.12 13.34 -32.87
CA ARG A 425 -11.06 13.99 -33.65
C ARG A 425 -11.45 15.35 -34.22
N GLU A 426 -12.68 15.47 -34.73
CA GLU A 426 -13.19 16.73 -35.31
C GLU A 426 -13.81 17.68 -34.27
N ARG A 427 -13.78 17.33 -32.98
CA ARG A 427 -14.38 18.14 -31.92
C ARG A 427 -13.38 19.16 -31.39
N VAL A 428 -13.85 20.39 -31.17
CA VAL A 428 -13.07 21.44 -30.49
C VAL A 428 -12.98 21.11 -29.00
N VAL A 429 -11.76 21.14 -28.48
CA VAL A 429 -11.44 20.84 -27.08
C VAL A 429 -10.94 22.07 -26.35
N GLU A 430 -11.35 22.22 -25.09
CA GLU A 430 -10.93 23.32 -24.22
C GLU A 430 -10.51 22.81 -22.84
N ARG A 431 -9.62 23.55 -22.17
CA ARG A 431 -9.19 23.25 -20.80
C ARG A 431 -10.28 23.58 -19.81
N CYS A 432 -10.35 22.77 -18.76
CA CYS A 432 -11.22 23.00 -17.61
C CYS A 432 -10.38 23.46 -16.42
N ASP A 433 -10.75 24.61 -15.85
CA ASP A 433 -10.11 25.13 -14.63
C ASP A 433 -10.82 24.68 -13.34
N ASP A 434 -12.01 24.11 -13.46
CA ASP A 434 -12.82 23.62 -12.31
C ASP A 434 -12.28 22.31 -11.71
N GLY A 435 -11.29 21.69 -12.35
CA GLY A 435 -10.70 20.41 -11.96
C GLY A 435 -9.49 20.54 -11.01
N PRO A 436 -8.97 19.41 -10.50
CA PRO A 436 -7.71 19.40 -9.76
C PRO A 436 -6.56 19.92 -10.63
N PRO A 437 -5.57 20.62 -10.04
CA PRO A 437 -4.43 21.13 -10.80
C PRO A 437 -3.62 19.98 -11.42
N LEU A 438 -2.98 20.20 -12.57
CA LEU A 438 -2.17 19.18 -13.25
C LEU A 438 -1.07 18.60 -12.34
N THR A 439 -0.55 19.40 -11.42
CA THR A 439 0.46 19.00 -10.43
C THR A 439 -0.02 17.88 -9.51
N ALA A 440 -1.35 17.73 -9.29
CA ALA A 440 -1.92 16.65 -8.49
C ALA A 440 -1.65 15.27 -9.09
N PHE A 441 -1.67 15.15 -10.43
CA PHE A 441 -1.45 13.89 -11.13
C PHE A 441 0.03 13.52 -11.26
N ARG A 442 0.95 14.46 -11.00
CA ARG A 442 2.40 14.30 -11.20
C ARG A 442 2.73 13.76 -12.60
N LEU A 443 2.23 14.46 -13.61
CA LEU A 443 2.42 14.11 -15.01
C LEU A 443 3.88 14.33 -15.45
N ASP A 444 4.30 13.59 -16.48
CA ASP A 444 5.57 13.85 -17.17
C ASP A 444 5.47 15.19 -17.92
N ALA A 445 6.59 15.86 -18.14
CA ALA A 445 6.63 17.17 -18.79
C ALA A 445 5.88 17.18 -20.14
N SER A 446 6.09 16.16 -20.97
CA SER A 446 5.42 16.02 -22.26
C SER A 446 3.89 15.92 -22.17
N TRP A 447 3.35 15.35 -21.09
CA TRP A 447 1.90 15.29 -20.88
C TRP A 447 1.35 16.63 -20.40
N VAL A 448 2.11 17.35 -19.57
CA VAL A 448 1.77 18.71 -19.16
C VAL A 448 1.73 19.62 -20.38
N ASP A 449 2.77 19.60 -21.20
CA ASP A 449 2.88 20.40 -22.43
C ASP A 449 1.69 20.12 -23.36
N ALA A 450 1.34 18.85 -23.57
CA ALA A 450 0.21 18.45 -24.42
C ALA A 450 -1.16 18.93 -23.88
N LEU A 451 -1.33 19.00 -22.56
CA LEU A 451 -2.55 19.54 -21.95
C LEU A 451 -2.57 21.06 -21.96
N GLU A 452 -1.45 21.73 -21.70
CA GLU A 452 -1.34 23.20 -21.76
C GLU A 452 -1.47 23.74 -23.18
N ALA A 453 -1.13 22.93 -24.17
CA ALA A 453 -1.34 23.17 -25.60
C ALA A 453 -2.81 23.35 -26.03
N VAL A 454 -3.78 22.98 -25.18
CA VAL A 454 -5.22 23.04 -25.46
C VAL A 454 -5.76 24.46 -25.19
N SER A 455 -5.98 25.24 -26.25
CA SER A 455 -6.37 26.67 -26.21
C SER A 455 -7.86 26.94 -26.41
N GLY A 456 -8.68 25.93 -26.73
CA GLY A 456 -10.13 26.08 -26.90
C GLY A 456 -10.61 26.46 -28.31
N ASP A 457 -9.70 26.68 -29.25
CA ASP A 457 -9.96 27.06 -30.65
C ASP A 457 -9.57 25.98 -31.67
N MET A 458 -8.90 24.92 -31.21
CA MET A 458 -8.44 23.80 -32.05
C MET A 458 -9.27 22.53 -31.83
N THR A 459 -9.41 21.74 -32.90
CA THR A 459 -9.94 20.38 -32.79
C THR A 459 -8.90 19.43 -32.20
N LEU A 460 -9.36 18.31 -31.64
CA LEU A 460 -8.47 17.25 -31.13
C LEU A 460 -7.50 16.75 -32.22
N GLY A 461 -8.00 16.53 -33.44
CA GLY A 461 -7.20 16.16 -34.60
C GLY A 461 -6.22 17.26 -35.03
N GLY A 462 -6.61 18.53 -34.90
CA GLY A 462 -5.72 19.67 -35.15
C GLY A 462 -4.54 19.73 -34.18
N LEU A 463 -4.76 19.39 -32.91
CA LEU A 463 -3.69 19.30 -31.91
C LEU A 463 -2.70 18.18 -32.28
N PHE A 464 -3.19 16.99 -32.63
CA PHE A 464 -2.31 15.89 -33.08
C PHE A 464 -1.55 16.23 -34.37
N ALA A 465 -2.19 16.91 -35.32
CA ALA A 465 -1.52 17.35 -36.55
C ALA A 465 -0.39 18.36 -36.26
N ARG A 466 -0.60 19.26 -35.30
CA ARG A 466 0.43 20.24 -34.87
C ARG A 466 1.63 19.55 -34.21
N GLU A 467 1.38 18.62 -33.28
CA GLU A 467 2.45 17.84 -32.64
C GLU A 467 3.21 16.98 -33.66
N SER A 468 2.50 16.36 -34.60
CA SER A 468 3.11 15.58 -35.67
C SER A 468 3.98 16.45 -36.59
N ALA A 469 3.52 17.67 -36.92
CA ALA A 469 4.28 18.61 -37.73
C ALA A 469 5.54 19.15 -37.01
N ALA A 470 5.55 19.16 -35.69
CA ALA A 470 6.73 19.49 -34.88
C ALA A 470 7.77 18.35 -34.85
N GLY A 471 7.46 17.18 -35.41
CA GLY A 471 8.30 15.99 -35.35
C GLY A 471 8.30 15.29 -33.99
N SER A 472 7.36 15.65 -33.11
CA SER A 472 7.21 15.04 -31.78
C SER A 472 6.60 13.64 -31.86
N ASP A 473 6.94 12.80 -30.88
CA ASP A 473 6.18 11.58 -30.61
C ASP A 473 4.75 11.92 -30.16
N LEU A 474 3.75 11.29 -30.79
CA LEU A 474 2.34 11.52 -30.51
C LEU A 474 1.82 10.72 -29.31
N GLU A 475 2.51 9.65 -28.89
CA GLU A 475 2.05 8.80 -27.80
C GLU A 475 1.80 9.60 -26.49
N PRO A 476 2.71 10.49 -26.04
CA PRO A 476 2.45 11.34 -24.87
C PRO A 476 1.19 12.20 -25.03
N ALA A 477 0.96 12.77 -26.21
CA ALA A 477 -0.21 13.60 -26.47
C ALA A 477 -1.52 12.79 -26.42
N TYR A 478 -1.55 11.60 -27.03
CA TYR A 478 -2.70 10.70 -26.96
C TYR A 478 -3.05 10.33 -25.51
N ARG A 479 -2.05 9.91 -24.73
CA ARG A 479 -2.26 9.52 -23.32
C ARG A 479 -2.68 10.70 -22.44
N ALA A 480 -2.07 11.87 -22.65
CA ALA A 480 -2.41 13.07 -21.91
C ALA A 480 -3.84 13.54 -22.18
N LEU A 481 -4.26 13.58 -23.46
CA LEU A 481 -5.61 13.98 -23.85
C LEU A 481 -6.66 12.95 -23.44
N TYR A 482 -6.32 11.66 -23.49
CA TYR A 482 -7.15 10.59 -22.94
C TYR A 482 -7.41 10.76 -21.44
N LEU A 483 -6.34 10.94 -20.65
CA LEU A 483 -6.46 11.25 -19.21
C LEU A 483 -7.25 12.54 -18.99
N GLY A 484 -6.96 13.58 -19.78
CA GLY A 484 -7.57 14.89 -19.66
C GLY A 484 -9.08 14.87 -19.88
N LEU A 485 -9.54 14.16 -20.91
CA LEU A 485 -10.97 13.99 -21.18
C LEU A 485 -11.65 13.11 -20.12
N ALA A 486 -11.01 12.01 -19.73
CA ALA A 486 -11.56 11.08 -18.75
C ALA A 486 -11.67 11.69 -17.33
N CYS A 487 -10.70 12.53 -16.95
CA CYS A 487 -10.67 13.23 -15.67
C CYS A 487 -11.23 14.67 -15.74
N GLY A 488 -11.85 15.07 -16.85
CA GLY A 488 -12.45 16.39 -16.98
C GLY A 488 -11.47 17.57 -16.87
N LEU A 489 -10.17 17.37 -17.11
CA LEU A 489 -9.17 18.42 -17.26
C LEU A 489 -9.27 19.11 -18.63
N VAL A 490 -9.88 18.41 -19.58
CA VAL A 490 -10.22 18.86 -20.93
C VAL A 490 -11.67 18.47 -21.20
N ARG A 491 -12.42 19.31 -21.91
CA ARG A 491 -13.79 19.00 -22.38
C ARG A 491 -13.96 19.36 -23.84
N THR A 492 -14.93 18.71 -24.49
CA THR A 492 -15.38 19.10 -25.83
C THR A 492 -16.46 20.18 -25.72
N LYS A 493 -16.53 21.11 -26.68
CA LYS A 493 -17.50 22.23 -26.69
C LYS A 493 -18.97 21.83 -27.01
N VAL A 494 -19.40 20.59 -26.75
CA VAL A 494 -20.74 20.06 -27.12
C VAL A 494 -21.41 19.36 -25.92
N SER A 495 -22.74 19.18 -25.97
CA SER A 495 -23.58 18.59 -24.91
C SER A 495 -23.01 17.29 -24.30
N PRO A 496 -23.15 17.08 -22.97
CA PRO A 496 -22.55 15.95 -22.23
C PRO A 496 -22.90 14.54 -22.70
N SER A 497 -23.98 14.37 -23.47
CA SER A 497 -24.55 13.08 -23.86
C SER A 497 -23.84 12.37 -25.02
N GLU A 498 -22.86 13.00 -25.69
CA GLU A 498 -22.17 12.44 -26.86
C GLU A 498 -20.71 12.04 -26.60
N ILE A 499 -20.24 12.14 -25.35
CA ILE A 499 -18.85 11.85 -24.99
C ILE A 499 -18.75 10.36 -24.59
N PRO A 500 -17.92 9.53 -25.25
CA PRO A 500 -17.80 8.09 -24.95
C PRO A 500 -17.34 7.79 -23.51
N PHE A 501 -16.78 8.78 -22.82
CA PHE A 501 -16.37 8.71 -21.42
C PHE A 501 -17.49 9.01 -20.40
N ARG A 502 -18.60 9.63 -20.83
CA ARG A 502 -19.63 10.20 -19.93
C ARG A 502 -21.03 9.60 -20.06
N GLU A 503 -21.23 8.63 -20.93
CA GLU A 503 -22.43 7.79 -20.87
C GLU A 503 -22.42 7.03 -19.52
N SER A 504 -23.17 7.54 -18.53
CA SER A 504 -23.53 6.92 -17.23
C SER A 504 -22.71 7.30 -15.98
N PHE A 505 -22.45 8.60 -15.72
CA PHE A 505 -22.19 9.05 -14.33
C PHE A 505 -22.92 10.33 -13.92
N SER A 506 -23.64 10.98 -14.84
CA SER A 506 -24.48 12.16 -14.61
C SER A 506 -25.97 11.86 -14.84
N ALA A 507 -26.63 11.42 -13.78
CA ALA A 507 -27.90 11.95 -13.25
C ALA A 507 -28.18 11.17 -11.96
#